data_AF-A8WJ49-F1
#
_entry.id   AF-A8WJ49-F1
#
_cell.length_a   1.000
_cell.length_b   1.000
_cell.length_c   1.000
_cell.angle_alpha   90.00
_cell.angle_beta   90.00
_cell.angle_gamma   90.00
#
_symmetry.space_group_name_H-M   'P 1'
#
loop_
_entity.id
_entity.type
_entity.pdbx_description
1 polymer ?
#
loop_
_entity_poly.entity_id
_entity_poly.type
_entity_poly.pdbx_seq_one_letter_code
_entity_poly.pdbx_strand_id
1 'polypeptide(L)'
;MLLMTNSMLLPIGFSIERLYALKNAENYEREKVFLGPILVIILVALDFLFIGLIYFYENFTGPFISLILVRSTSAFQFNIYFYCLLGVQIFNLICNILILVFHSKKHKKSQQKTNTISFSVILFQQDKKRSSKVASNIAMVSTGQEGALNYENVTRNIWESAGN
;
A
#
# COMPACT_ATOMS: atom_id res chain seq x y z
N MET A 1 -10.11 29.51 21.47
CA MET A 1 -10.17 29.30 20.01
C MET A 1 -8.90 28.61 19.51
N LEU A 2 -7.73 29.25 19.56
CA LEU A 2 -6.42 28.68 19.15
C LEU A 2 -6.21 27.21 19.53
N LEU A 3 -6.38 26.85 20.80
CA LEU A 3 -6.13 25.48 21.28
C LEU A 3 -7.09 24.45 20.67
N MET A 4 -8.36 24.83 20.48
CA MET A 4 -9.38 24.00 19.83
C MET A 4 -9.09 23.84 18.34
N THR A 5 -8.70 24.92 17.68
CA THR A 5 -8.36 24.94 16.25
C THR A 5 -7.12 24.10 15.96
N ASN A 6 -6.07 24.26 16.78
CA ASN A 6 -4.83 23.49 16.66
C ASN A 6 -5.09 21.99 16.82
N SER A 7 -5.90 21.58 17.81
CA SER A 7 -6.25 20.17 17.99
C SER A 7 -7.08 19.61 16.83
N MET A 8 -7.85 20.44 16.14
CA MET A 8 -8.67 20.04 15.00
C MET A 8 -7.91 20.05 13.67
N LEU A 9 -6.97 20.96 13.46
CA LEU A 9 -6.20 21.11 12.21
C LEU A 9 -4.98 20.19 12.13
N LEU A 10 -4.35 19.86 13.26
CA LEU A 10 -3.17 19.01 13.33
C LEU A 10 -3.38 17.62 12.68
N PRO A 11 -4.51 16.92 12.88
CA PRO A 11 -4.81 15.67 12.18
C PRO A 11 -4.88 15.79 10.64
N ILE A 12 -5.30 16.95 10.09
CA ILE A 12 -5.35 17.17 8.63
C ILE A 12 -3.95 17.28 8.06
N GLY A 13 -3.06 17.98 8.77
CA GLY A 13 -1.67 18.13 8.35
C GLY A 13 -0.98 16.78 8.14
N PHE A 14 -1.12 15.89 9.11
CA PHE A 14 -0.61 14.52 9.02
C PHE A 14 -1.27 13.71 7.89
N SER A 15 -2.57 13.88 7.64
CA SER A 15 -3.25 13.22 6.52
C SER A 15 -2.72 13.67 5.16
N ILE A 16 -2.43 14.96 4.99
CA ILE A 16 -1.88 15.52 3.74
C ILE A 16 -0.44 15.04 3.51
N GLU A 17 0.41 15.10 4.54
CA GLU A 17 1.78 14.60 4.47
C GLU A 17 1.80 13.13 4.05
N ARG A 18 0.95 12.31 4.66
CA ARG A 18 0.81 10.89 4.37
C ARG A 18 0.28 10.61 2.95
N LEU A 19 -0.64 11.43 2.44
CA LEU A 19 -1.09 11.33 1.04
C LEU A 19 0.04 11.67 0.07
N TYR A 20 0.79 12.72 0.36
CA TYR A 20 1.91 13.16 -0.45
C TYR A 20 3.03 12.10 -0.47
N ALA A 21 3.39 11.57 0.70
CA ALA A 21 4.35 10.48 0.85
C ALA A 21 3.92 9.22 0.10
N LEU A 22 2.64 8.83 0.16
CA LEU A 22 2.13 7.66 -0.56
C LEU A 22 2.14 7.85 -2.09
N LYS A 23 1.86 9.07 -2.57
CA LYS A 23 1.91 9.40 -4.00
C LYS A 23 3.35 9.44 -4.52
N ASN A 24 4.28 9.93 -3.71
CA ASN A 24 5.70 10.03 -4.05
C ASN A 24 6.55 8.85 -3.52
N ALA A 25 5.91 7.73 -3.14
CA ALA A 25 6.58 6.58 -2.51
C ALA A 25 7.68 5.96 -3.39
N GLU A 26 7.61 6.14 -4.71
CA GLU A 26 8.61 5.64 -5.67
C GLU A 26 9.92 6.45 -5.65
N ASN A 27 9.85 7.75 -5.33
CA ASN A 27 11.02 8.64 -5.25
C ASN A 27 11.48 8.86 -3.80
N TYR A 28 10.78 8.25 -2.83
CA TYR A 28 10.96 8.48 -1.39
C TYR A 28 12.35 8.09 -0.87
N GLU A 29 13.03 7.16 -1.55
CA GLU A 29 14.39 6.74 -1.17
C GLU A 29 15.48 7.78 -1.47
N ARG A 30 15.18 8.79 -2.30
CA ARG A 30 16.22 9.73 -2.82
C ARG A 30 16.08 11.16 -2.33
N GLU A 31 14.93 11.56 -1.77
CA GLU A 31 14.68 12.96 -1.38
C GLU A 31 14.50 13.14 0.14
N LYS A 32 15.18 14.15 0.70
CA LYS A 32 14.98 14.60 2.08
C LYS A 32 13.68 15.39 2.15
N VAL A 33 12.65 14.81 2.76
CA VAL A 33 11.32 15.41 2.81
C VAL A 33 11.26 16.47 3.93
N PHE A 34 11.29 17.76 3.55
CA PHE A 34 11.07 18.91 4.44
C PHE A 34 9.58 19.32 4.57
N LEU A 35 8.64 18.47 4.14
CA LEU A 35 7.21 18.82 4.12
C LEU A 35 6.61 19.07 5.51
N GLY A 36 7.03 18.33 6.53
CA GLY A 36 6.49 18.45 7.89
C GLY A 36 6.61 19.88 8.46
N PRO A 37 7.83 20.46 8.55
CA PRO A 37 8.04 21.82 9.04
C PRO A 37 7.27 22.89 8.27
N ILE A 38 7.23 22.79 6.94
CA ILE A 38 6.48 23.73 6.07
C ILE A 38 5.00 23.67 6.38
N LEU A 39 4.45 22.47 6.56
CA LEU A 39 3.04 22.27 6.83
C LEU A 39 2.64 22.84 8.20
N VAL A 40 3.48 22.66 9.23
CA VAL A 40 3.25 23.25 10.56
C VAL A 40 3.22 24.78 10.49
N ILE A 41 4.12 25.40 9.72
CA ILE A 41 4.16 26.86 9.53
C ILE A 41 2.88 27.36 8.85
N ILE A 42 2.41 26.67 7.81
CA ILE A 42 1.16 27.01 7.11
C ILE A 42 -0.04 26.90 8.06
N LEU A 43 -0.09 25.85 8.89
CA LEU A 43 -1.18 25.63 9.85
C LEU A 43 -1.30 26.77 10.86
N VAL A 44 -0.16 27.17 11.44
CA VAL A 44 -0.07 28.27 12.40
C VAL A 44 -0.47 29.59 11.75
N ALA A 45 -0.03 29.85 10.52
CA ALA A 45 -0.42 31.05 9.78
C ALA A 45 -1.94 31.12 9.50
N LEU A 46 -2.56 29.98 9.21
CA LEU A 46 -3.99 29.87 8.94
C LEU A 46 -4.83 30.14 10.21
N ASP A 47 -4.34 29.70 11.38
CA ASP A 47 -4.92 30.04 12.68
C ASP A 47 -4.86 31.54 12.98
N PHE A 48 -3.70 32.18 12.74
CA PHE A 48 -3.55 33.63 12.88
C PHE A 48 -4.45 34.40 11.91
N LEU A 49 -4.66 33.90 10.69
CA LEU A 49 -5.57 34.49 9.72
C LEU A 49 -7.02 34.44 10.21
N PHE A 50 -7.50 33.32 10.76
CA PHE A 50 -8.85 33.24 11.31
C PHE A 50 -9.07 34.18 12.48
N ILE A 51 -8.08 34.33 13.36
CA ILE A 51 -8.13 35.30 14.47
C ILE A 51 -8.18 36.71 13.90
N GLY A 52 -7.33 37.05 12.93
CA GLY A 52 -7.35 38.33 12.25
C GLY A 52 -8.72 38.63 11.62
N LEU A 53 -9.30 37.67 10.90
CA LEU A 53 -10.57 37.84 10.21
C LEU A 53 -11.76 38.02 11.17
N ILE A 54 -11.73 37.40 12.35
CA ILE A 54 -12.77 37.56 13.39
C ILE A 54 -12.61 38.90 14.11
N TYR A 55 -11.37 39.33 14.40
CA TYR A 55 -11.12 40.53 15.21
C TYR A 55 -11.05 41.84 14.41
N PHE A 56 -10.82 41.81 13.09
CA PHE A 56 -10.66 43.03 12.27
C PHE A 56 -11.94 43.87 12.14
N TYR A 57 -13.12 43.28 12.39
CA TYR A 57 -14.41 43.96 12.27
C TYR A 57 -15.02 44.36 13.63
N GLU A 58 -14.32 44.12 14.75
CA GLU A 58 -14.82 44.49 16.08
C GLU A 58 -14.46 45.93 16.46
N ASN A 59 -15.48 46.74 16.76
CA ASN A 59 -15.29 48.00 17.49
C ASN A 59 -15.30 47.69 18.99
N PHE A 60 -14.14 47.82 19.65
CA PHE A 60 -13.95 47.51 21.07
C PHE A 60 -14.53 48.59 21.99
N THR A 61 -15.85 48.78 21.98
CA THR A 61 -16.55 49.65 22.94
C THR A 61 -17.20 48.82 24.03
N GLY A 62 -16.45 48.50 25.09
CA GLY A 62 -17.00 48.02 26.37
C GLY A 62 -16.07 47.08 27.18
N PRO A 63 -16.05 47.16 28.52
CA PRO A 63 -15.18 46.36 29.37
C PRO A 63 -15.88 45.05 29.76
N PHE A 64 -15.66 43.96 29.03
CA PHE A 64 -16.25 42.66 29.38
C PHE A 64 -15.28 41.50 29.13
N ILE A 65 -15.36 40.48 29.99
CA ILE A 65 -14.54 39.26 29.94
C ILE A 65 -15.07 38.37 28.80
N SER A 66 -14.54 38.56 27.60
CA SER A 66 -14.90 37.89 26.33
C SER A 66 -14.50 36.42 26.22
N LEU A 67 -14.30 35.71 27.33
CA LEU A 67 -13.67 34.38 27.28
C LEU A 67 -14.68 33.22 27.14
N ILE A 68 -15.98 33.46 27.35
CA ILE A 68 -16.99 32.38 27.40
C ILE A 68 -18.23 32.63 26.52
N LEU A 69 -18.60 33.88 26.21
CA LEU A 69 -19.80 34.20 25.42
C LEU A 69 -19.43 34.87 24.08
N VAL A 70 -19.70 34.16 22.98
CA VAL A 70 -19.67 34.72 21.62
C VAL A 70 -20.64 35.90 21.56
N ARG A 71 -20.14 37.06 21.14
CA ARG A 71 -20.96 38.27 21.01
C ARG A 71 -21.91 38.17 19.82
N SER A 72 -23.15 38.63 19.97
CA SER A 72 -24.19 38.61 18.92
C SER A 72 -23.83 39.44 17.67
N THR A 73 -22.92 40.41 17.78
CA THR A 73 -22.41 41.21 16.66
C THR A 73 -21.49 40.42 15.72
N SER A 74 -20.75 39.44 16.26
CA SER A 74 -19.76 38.62 15.54
C SER A 74 -20.24 37.18 15.34
N ALA A 75 -21.46 36.85 15.78
CA ALA A 75 -22.04 35.50 15.73
C ALA A 75 -22.11 34.93 14.30
N PHE A 76 -22.38 35.78 13.30
CA PHE A 76 -22.39 35.36 11.90
C PHE A 76 -21.00 34.94 11.39
N GLN A 77 -19.95 35.67 11.78
CA GLN A 77 -18.56 35.35 11.42
C GLN A 77 -18.08 34.07 12.12
N PHE A 78 -18.47 33.88 13.39
CA PHE A 78 -18.23 32.63 14.11
C PHE A 78 -18.94 31.44 13.45
N ASN A 79 -20.16 31.62 12.93
CA ASN A 79 -20.88 30.56 12.23
C ASN A 79 -20.16 30.15 10.93
N ILE A 80 -19.70 31.12 10.13
CA ILE A 80 -18.87 30.87 8.94
C ILE A 80 -17.59 30.10 9.31
N TYR A 81 -16.94 30.52 10.38
CA TYR A 81 -15.75 29.85 10.90
C TYR A 81 -16.04 28.37 11.26
N PHE A 82 -17.15 28.07 11.93
CA PHE A 82 -17.56 26.68 12.22
C PHE A 82 -17.83 25.87 10.94
N TYR A 83 -18.47 26.46 9.93
CA TYR A 83 -18.66 25.78 8.63
C TYR A 83 -17.33 25.50 7.93
N CYS A 84 -16.36 26.42 7.98
CA CYS A 84 -15.01 26.17 7.45
C CYS A 84 -14.30 25.02 8.18
N LEU A 85 -14.36 24.98 9.52
CA LEU A 85 -13.80 23.87 10.30
C LEU A 85 -14.45 22.53 9.94
N LEU A 86 -15.78 22.51 9.79
CA LEU A 86 -16.52 21.31 9.40
C LEU A 86 -16.09 20.83 8.01
N GLY A 87 -15.98 21.74 7.03
CA GLY A 87 -15.50 21.43 5.69
C GLY A 87 -14.09 20.82 5.68
N VAL A 88 -13.18 21.37 6.48
CA VAL A 88 -11.82 20.84 6.64
C VAL A 88 -11.83 19.42 7.23
N GLN A 89 -12.70 19.12 8.20
CA GLN A 89 -12.83 17.76 8.74
C GLN A 89 -13.43 16.76 7.74
N ILE A 90 -14.41 17.18 6.94
CA ILE A 90 -14.95 16.35 5.85
C ILE A 90 -13.87 16.05 4.81
N PHE A 91 -13.05 17.04 4.45
CA PHE A 91 -11.91 16.83 3.57
C PHE A 91 -10.90 15.83 4.15
N ASN A 92 -10.61 15.91 5.45
CA ASN A 92 -9.75 14.93 6.14
C ASN A 92 -10.31 13.51 6.07
N LEU A 93 -11.63 13.36 6.26
CA LEU A 93 -12.31 12.07 6.15
C LEU A 93 -12.18 11.51 4.73
N ILE A 94 -12.37 12.33 3.70
CA ILE A 94 -12.19 11.94 2.29
C ILE A 94 -10.74 11.49 2.04
N CYS A 95 -9.76 12.24 2.53
CA CYS A 95 -8.34 11.89 2.41
C CYS A 95 -8.03 10.53 3.05
N ASN A 96 -8.53 10.28 4.26
CA ASN A 96 -8.36 9.00 4.95
C ASN A 96 -9.03 7.84 4.18
N ILE A 97 -10.22 8.04 3.61
CA ILE A 97 -10.88 7.03 2.76
C ILE A 97 -10.04 6.75 1.52
N LEU A 98 -9.51 7.78 0.85
CA LEU A 98 -8.67 7.61 -0.34
C LEU A 98 -7.42 6.77 -0.03
N ILE A 99 -6.72 7.07 1.07
CA ILE A 99 -5.55 6.29 1.52
C ILE A 99 -5.93 4.81 1.67
N LEU A 100 -7.04 4.53 2.37
CA LEU A 100 -7.51 3.16 2.63
C LEU A 100 -7.81 2.40 1.33
N VAL A 101 -8.47 3.06 0.37
CA VAL A 101 -8.79 2.46 -0.94
C VAL A 101 -7.52 2.18 -1.74
N PHE A 102 -6.56 3.10 -1.76
CA PHE A 102 -5.28 2.89 -2.43
C PHE A 102 -4.48 1.73 -1.84
N HIS A 103 -4.41 1.65 -0.51
CA HIS A 103 -3.75 0.55 0.19
C HIS A 103 -4.42 -0.80 -0.11
N SER A 104 -5.75 -0.86 -0.06
CA SER A 104 -6.51 -2.08 -0.38
C SER A 104 -6.29 -2.54 -1.82
N LYS A 105 -6.24 -1.62 -2.79
CA LYS A 105 -5.97 -1.93 -4.20
C LYS A 105 -4.56 -2.47 -4.42
N LYS A 106 -3.53 -1.86 -3.80
CA LYS A 106 -2.14 -2.33 -3.90
C LYS A 106 -1.96 -3.69 -3.21
N HIS A 107 -2.56 -3.90 -2.05
CA HIS A 107 -2.51 -5.18 -1.33
C HIS A 107 -3.17 -6.32 -2.14
N LYS A 108 -4.34 -6.11 -2.75
CA LYS A 108 -4.98 -7.12 -3.61
C LYS A 108 -4.12 -7.50 -4.81
N LYS A 109 -3.46 -6.54 -5.46
CA LYS A 109 -2.54 -6.81 -6.60
C LYS A 109 -1.28 -7.54 -6.16
N SER A 110 -0.70 -7.19 -5.01
CA SER A 110 0.48 -7.87 -4.46
C SER A 110 0.17 -9.34 -4.11
N GLN A 111 -0.97 -9.60 -3.47
CA GLN A 111 -1.42 -10.96 -3.13
C GLN A 111 -1.64 -11.82 -4.38
N GLN A 112 -2.25 -11.27 -5.44
CA GLN A 112 -2.43 -11.98 -6.71
C GLN A 112 -1.09 -12.30 -7.40
N LYS A 113 -0.13 -11.38 -7.36
CA LYS A 113 1.21 -11.60 -7.95
C LYS A 113 1.98 -12.72 -7.22
N THR A 114 1.91 -12.80 -5.89
CA THR A 114 2.53 -13.89 -5.14
C THR A 114 1.90 -15.24 -5.45
N ASN A 115 0.57 -15.32 -5.55
CA ASN A 115 -0.12 -16.58 -5.84
C ASN A 115 0.21 -17.16 -7.22
N THR A 116 0.34 -16.31 -8.24
CA THR A 116 0.70 -16.75 -9.60
C THR A 116 2.14 -17.27 -9.69
N ILE A 117 3.09 -16.59 -9.04
CA ILE A 117 4.49 -17.04 -8.99
C ILE A 117 4.57 -18.39 -8.26
N SER A 118 3.94 -18.53 -7.09
CA SER A 118 3.91 -19.79 -6.35
C SER A 118 3.33 -20.95 -7.18
N PHE A 119 2.24 -20.70 -7.91
CA PHE A 119 1.63 -21.71 -8.77
C PHE A 119 2.55 -22.12 -9.93
N SER A 120 3.19 -21.15 -10.60
CA SER A 120 4.14 -21.42 -11.68
C SER A 120 5.35 -22.24 -11.21
N VAL A 121 5.86 -21.98 -10.00
CA VAL A 121 6.96 -22.73 -9.39
C VAL A 121 6.53 -24.17 -9.08
N ILE A 122 5.32 -24.37 -8.54
CA ILE A 122 4.80 -25.71 -8.24
C ILE A 122 4.66 -26.53 -9.53
N LEU A 123 4.13 -25.94 -10.61
CA LEU A 123 4.02 -26.61 -11.91
C LEU A 123 5.39 -27.02 -12.47
N PHE A 124 6.36 -26.10 -12.46
CA PHE A 124 7.72 -26.40 -12.91
C PHE A 124 8.36 -27.56 -12.12
N GLN A 125 8.14 -27.62 -10.81
CA GLN A 125 8.61 -28.74 -9.99
C GLN A 125 7.93 -30.06 -10.37
N GLN A 126 6.63 -30.04 -10.70
CA GLN A 126 5.92 -31.24 -11.16
C GLN A 126 6.42 -31.72 -12.52
N ASP A 127 6.67 -30.82 -13.46
CA ASP A 127 7.19 -31.16 -14.78
C ASP A 127 8.61 -31.75 -14.68
N LYS A 128 9.46 -31.20 -13.82
CA LYS A 128 10.79 -31.76 -13.54
C LYS A 128 10.71 -33.19 -12.97
N LYS A 129 9.77 -33.43 -12.04
CA LYS A 129 9.52 -34.78 -11.48
C LYS A 129 9.01 -35.75 -12.55
N ARG A 130 8.09 -35.31 -13.41
CA ARG A 130 7.56 -36.11 -14.52
C ARG A 130 8.67 -36.46 -15.52
N SER A 131 9.47 -35.48 -15.93
CA SER A 131 10.59 -35.68 -16.85
C SER A 131 11.61 -36.68 -16.30
N SER A 132 11.99 -36.56 -15.02
CA SER A 132 12.88 -37.53 -14.37
C SER A 132 12.29 -38.93 -14.33
N LYS A 133 10.99 -39.07 -14.05
CA LYS A 133 10.30 -40.38 -14.05
C LYS A 133 10.23 -41.00 -15.45
N VAL A 134 9.94 -40.19 -16.47
CA VAL A 134 9.94 -40.63 -17.87
C VAL A 134 11.33 -41.08 -18.31
N ALA A 135 12.38 -40.32 -18.01
CA ALA A 135 13.76 -40.69 -18.33
C ALA A 135 14.17 -42.01 -17.64
N SER A 136 13.83 -42.17 -16.36
CA SER A 136 14.08 -43.43 -15.64
C SER A 136 13.34 -44.62 -16.24
N ASN A 137 12.09 -44.44 -16.66
CA ASN A 137 11.32 -45.51 -17.31
C ASN A 137 11.94 -45.89 -18.66
N ILE A 138 12.35 -44.91 -19.48
CA ILE A 138 12.99 -45.17 -20.78
C ILE A 138 14.31 -45.94 -20.58
N ALA A 139 15.15 -45.53 -19.62
CA ALA A 139 16.41 -46.21 -19.33
C ALA A 139 16.19 -47.65 -18.83
N MET A 140 15.16 -47.89 -18.02
CA MET A 140 14.80 -49.22 -17.55
C MET A 140 14.32 -50.13 -18.69
N VAL A 141 13.48 -49.60 -19.59
CA VAL A 141 13.00 -50.33 -20.77
C VAL A 141 14.15 -50.63 -21.73
N SER A 142 15.03 -49.66 -22.02
CA SER A 142 16.18 -49.88 -22.89
C SER A 142 17.13 -50.93 -22.31
N THR A 143 17.47 -50.83 -21.01
CA THR A 143 18.36 -51.80 -20.35
C THR A 143 17.73 -53.19 -20.32
N GLY A 144 16.41 -53.29 -20.10
CA GLY A 144 15.69 -54.56 -20.16
C GLY A 144 15.70 -55.19 -21.55
N GLN A 145 15.55 -54.39 -22.60
CA GLN A 145 15.55 -54.85 -23.99
C GLN A 145 16.95 -55.27 -24.47
N GLU A 146 17.99 -54.52 -24.12
CA GLU A 146 19.39 -54.90 -24.34
C GLU A 146 19.74 -56.20 -23.61
N GLY A 147 19.26 -56.36 -22.37
CA GLY A 147 19.40 -57.61 -21.62
C GLY A 147 18.75 -58.80 -22.32
N ALA A 148 17.52 -58.66 -22.80
CA ALA A 148 16.79 -59.71 -23.52
C ALA A 148 17.49 -60.14 -24.81
N LEU A 149 17.95 -59.19 -25.61
CA LEU A 149 18.72 -59.46 -26.84
C LEU A 149 20.03 -60.21 -26.54
N ASN A 150 20.71 -59.85 -25.45
CA ASN A 150 21.92 -60.55 -25.02
C ASN A 150 21.64 -62.02 -24.66
N TYR A 151 20.58 -62.29 -23.89
CA TYR A 151 20.18 -63.67 -23.58
C TYR A 151 19.82 -64.46 -24.84
N GLU A 152 19.05 -63.87 -25.76
CA GLU A 152 18.69 -64.49 -27.03
C GLU A 152 19.92 -64.84 -27.87
N ASN A 153 20.91 -63.95 -27.91
CA ASN A 153 22.18 -64.16 -28.61
C ASN A 153 23.00 -65.31 -27.99
N VAL A 154 23.12 -65.35 -26.66
CA VAL A 154 23.80 -66.44 -25.95
C VAL A 154 23.12 -67.77 -26.19
N THR A 155 21.78 -67.80 -26.10
CA THR A 155 21.02 -69.04 -26.31
C THR A 155 21.20 -69.55 -27.74
N ARG A 156 21.11 -68.66 -28.73
CA ARG A 156 21.33 -69.00 -30.15
C ARG A 156 22.74 -69.53 -30.40
N ASN A 157 23.77 -68.88 -29.85
CA ASN A 157 25.16 -69.34 -30.00
C ASN A 157 25.37 -70.73 -29.37
N ILE A 158 24.73 -71.03 -28.24
CA ILE A 158 24.76 -72.36 -27.63
C ILE A 158 24.15 -73.39 -28.57
N TRP A 159 22.96 -73.12 -29.12
CA TRP A 159 22.29 -74.02 -30.06
C TRP A 159 23.08 -74.23 -31.36
N GLU A 160 23.68 -73.17 -31.91
CA GLU A 160 24.56 -73.27 -33.09
C GLU A 160 25.83 -74.07 -32.80
N SER A 161 26.42 -73.94 -31.61
CA SER A 161 27.60 -74.71 -31.20
C SER A 161 27.33 -76.19 -30.94
N ALA A 162 26.08 -76.55 -30.61
CA ALA A 162 25.69 -77.95 -30.39
C ALA A 162 25.33 -78.69 -31.68
N GLY A 163 25.17 -77.96 -32.80
CA GLY A 163 24.81 -78.51 -34.11
C GLY A 163 25.98 -78.72 -35.09
N ASN A 164 27.19 -78.27 -34.74
CA ASN A 164 28.45 -78.54 -35.44
C ASN A 164 29.26 -79.63 -34.72
#